data_AF-A0A286HL04-F1
#
_entry.id   AF-A0A286HL04-F1
#
_cell.length_a   1.000
_cell.length_b   1.000
_cell.length_c   1.000
_cell.angle_alpha   90.00
_cell.angle_beta   90.00
_cell.angle_gamma   90.00
#
_symmetry.space_group_name_H-M   'P 1'
#
loop_
_entity.id
_entity.type
_entity.pdbx_description
1 polymer ?
#
loop_
_entity_poly.entity_id
_entity_poly.type
_entity_poly.pdbx_seq_one_letter_code
_entity_poly.pdbx_strand_id
1 'polypeptide(L)'
;MREGLLEASKLPDYAITSFEEFVGNRSLEFYENLDAFGVDVLGSELNEAKQEFRSEFERDEPLTAMQRAEGLANVFIDAATELAALINAYKLEEIETAINDAEVRSANLPRGDVEALKASFAEIEHLKAIQSQLRRPTRHTMATFRAKQE
;
A
#
# COMPACT_ATOMS: atom_id res chain seq x y z
N MET A 1 9.31 -26.17 -8.80
CA MET A 1 10.48 -25.43 -8.28
C MET A 1 10.47 -24.04 -8.91
N ARG A 2 10.02 -23.01 -8.16
CA ARG A 2 10.08 -21.59 -8.55
C ARG A 2 10.99 -20.89 -7.53
N GLU A 3 12.29 -21.11 -7.65
CA GLU A 3 13.32 -20.55 -6.74
C GLU A 3 13.98 -19.28 -7.30
N GLY A 4 13.36 -18.60 -8.27
CA GLY A 4 14.03 -17.54 -9.04
C GLY A 4 13.39 -16.14 -9.00
N LEU A 5 12.46 -15.83 -8.08
CA LEU A 5 11.72 -14.55 -8.11
C LEU A 5 11.90 -13.64 -6.90
N LEU A 6 12.80 -13.96 -5.98
CA LEU A 6 13.13 -13.10 -4.85
C LEU A 6 14.64 -12.84 -4.84
N GLU A 7 15.19 -12.30 -5.93
CA GLU A 7 16.38 -11.47 -5.75
C GLU A 7 15.92 -10.27 -4.92
N ALA A 8 16.39 -10.20 -3.68
CA ALA A 8 16.15 -9.07 -2.81
C ALA A 8 16.56 -7.81 -3.55
N SER A 9 15.56 -7.05 -4.01
CA SER A 9 15.75 -5.71 -4.55
C SER A 9 16.67 -4.98 -3.59
N LYS A 10 17.87 -4.60 -4.05
CA LYS A 10 18.77 -3.76 -3.25
C LYS A 10 17.96 -2.57 -2.76
N LEU A 11 17.85 -2.46 -1.45
CA LEU A 11 17.21 -1.32 -0.82
C LEU A 11 17.94 -0.05 -1.32
N PRO A 12 17.21 1.04 -1.63
CA PRO A 12 17.84 2.30 -1.95
C PRO A 12 18.83 2.69 -0.84
N ASP A 13 19.89 3.42 -1.15
CA ASP A 13 20.92 3.80 -0.17
C ASP A 13 20.36 4.65 1.00
N TYR A 14 19.15 5.20 0.84
CA TYR A 14 18.43 5.95 1.87
C TYR A 14 17.47 5.10 2.72
N ALA A 15 17.27 3.82 2.39
CA ALA A 15 16.34 2.96 3.11
C ALA A 15 17.04 2.32 4.32
N ILE A 16 16.67 2.80 5.51
CA ILE A 16 17.30 2.46 6.80
C ILE A 16 16.53 1.32 7.47
N THR A 17 15.20 1.38 7.43
CA THR A 17 14.32 0.37 8.02
C THR A 17 13.76 -0.51 6.92
N SER A 18 13.70 -1.83 7.10
CA SER A 18 13.01 -2.69 6.13
C SER A 18 11.49 -2.44 6.17
N PHE A 19 10.79 -2.66 5.05
CA PHE A 19 9.32 -2.58 5.05
C PHE A 19 8.69 -3.56 6.04
N GLU A 20 9.28 -4.75 6.19
CA GLU A 20 8.84 -5.76 7.18
C GLU A 20 8.90 -5.20 8.61
N GLU A 21 10.01 -4.59 8.99
CA GLU A 21 10.20 -3.98 10.31
C GLU A 21 9.28 -2.77 10.52
N PHE A 22 9.07 -1.94 9.49
CA PHE A 22 8.11 -0.84 9.53
C PHE A 22 6.67 -1.33 9.75
N VAL A 23 6.26 -2.41 9.08
CA VAL A 23 4.94 -3.01 9.29
C VAL A 23 4.84 -3.62 10.70
N GLY A 24 5.88 -4.32 11.14
CA GLY A 24 5.97 -4.90 12.48
C GLY A 24 4.75 -5.76 12.81
N ASN A 25 4.08 -5.43 13.93
CA ASN A 25 2.88 -6.13 14.39
C ASN A 25 1.57 -5.47 13.92
N ARG A 26 1.60 -4.56 12.93
CA ARG A 26 0.38 -3.96 12.39
C ARG A 26 -0.43 -5.05 11.69
N SER A 27 -1.57 -5.42 12.28
CA SER A 27 -2.54 -6.28 11.62
C SER A 27 -3.22 -5.50 10.51
N LEU A 28 -3.17 -6.02 9.29
CA LEU A 28 -4.06 -5.58 8.23
C LEU A 28 -5.29 -6.49 8.30
N GLU A 29 -6.40 -5.94 8.77
CA GLU A 29 -7.65 -6.69 9.00
C GLU A 29 -8.38 -6.90 7.66
N PHE A 30 -7.81 -7.73 6.79
CA PHE A 30 -8.47 -8.16 5.55
C PHE A 30 -9.52 -9.26 5.78
N TYR A 31 -9.56 -9.83 6.99
CA TYR A 31 -10.29 -11.04 7.33
C TYR A 31 -11.81 -10.84 7.40
N GLU A 32 -12.28 -9.68 7.90
CA GLU A 32 -13.72 -9.41 8.05
C GLU A 32 -14.45 -9.17 6.71
N ASN A 33 -13.70 -8.96 5.63
CA ASN A 33 -14.27 -8.56 4.35
C ASN A 33 -14.25 -9.68 3.31
N LEU A 34 -13.20 -10.50 3.24
CA LEU A 34 -13.09 -11.54 2.21
C LEU A 34 -13.96 -12.78 2.51
N ASP A 35 -14.04 -13.18 3.77
CA ASP A 35 -14.87 -14.31 4.20
C ASP A 35 -16.37 -14.03 4.01
N ALA A 36 -16.81 -12.80 4.31
CA ALA A 36 -18.18 -12.36 4.09
C ALA A 36 -18.64 -12.56 2.63
N PHE A 37 -17.75 -12.57 1.64
CA PHE A 37 -18.06 -12.83 0.23
C PHE A 37 -17.57 -14.18 -0.31
N GLY A 38 -17.12 -15.07 0.58
CA GLY A 38 -16.79 -16.46 0.29
C GLY A 38 -15.52 -16.62 -0.54
N VAL A 39 -14.43 -15.93 -0.18
CA VAL A 39 -13.12 -16.10 -0.86
C VAL A 39 -12.45 -17.43 -0.53
N ASP A 40 -12.84 -18.09 0.55
CA ASP A 40 -12.32 -19.42 0.90
C ASP A 40 -12.84 -20.57 0.03
N VAL A 41 -13.72 -20.29 -0.94
CA VAL A 41 -14.40 -21.37 -1.65
C VAL A 41 -13.56 -21.93 -2.80
N LEU A 42 -12.73 -22.91 -2.46
CA LEU A 42 -12.46 -24.06 -3.32
C LEU A 42 -13.80 -24.77 -3.64
N GLY A 43 -14.41 -24.46 -4.79
CA GLY A 43 -15.49 -25.27 -5.37
C GLY A 43 -16.90 -24.68 -5.50
N SER A 44 -17.13 -23.37 -5.28
CA SER A 44 -18.44 -22.77 -5.61
C SER A 44 -18.54 -22.52 -7.11
N GLU A 45 -19.59 -23.03 -7.75
CA GLU A 45 -19.86 -22.66 -9.13
C GLU A 45 -20.36 -21.19 -9.20
N LEU A 46 -19.56 -20.30 -9.80
CA LEU A 46 -19.90 -18.88 -9.97
C LEU A 46 -21.11 -18.63 -10.90
N ASN A 47 -21.66 -19.69 -11.50
CA ASN A 47 -22.77 -19.65 -12.46
C ASN A 47 -24.15 -19.74 -11.78
N GLU A 48 -24.23 -20.03 -10.47
CA GLU A 48 -25.51 -20.16 -9.78
C GLU A 48 -26.10 -18.79 -9.45
N ALA A 49 -27.40 -18.62 -9.74
CA ALA A 49 -28.10 -17.35 -9.56
C ALA A 49 -28.19 -16.90 -8.09
N LYS A 50 -28.20 -17.86 -7.16
CA LYS A 50 -28.09 -17.66 -5.71
C LYS A 50 -26.89 -18.45 -5.22
N GLN A 51 -26.02 -17.79 -4.49
CA GLN A 51 -24.77 -18.32 -3.98
C GLN A 51 -24.92 -18.52 -2.47
N GLU A 52 -24.93 -19.77 -2.05
CA GLU A 52 -24.79 -20.14 -0.65
C GLU A 52 -23.33 -20.52 -0.41
N PHE A 53 -22.70 -19.89 0.57
CA PHE A 53 -21.33 -20.21 0.96
C PHE A 53 -21.21 -20.11 2.47
N ARG A 54 -20.26 -20.87 3.01
CA ARG A 54 -19.94 -20.80 4.43
C ARG A 54 -19.08 -19.56 4.66
N SER A 55 -19.54 -18.71 5.56
CA SER A 55 -18.87 -17.51 6.06
C SER A 55 -18.91 -17.59 7.58
N GLU A 56 -17.87 -17.09 8.25
CA GLU A 56 -17.82 -16.87 9.70
C GLU A 56 -18.84 -15.81 10.15
N PHE A 57 -19.29 -14.95 9.22
CA PHE A 57 -20.41 -14.03 9.41
C PHE A 57 -21.74 -14.70 9.03
N GLU A 58 -22.67 -14.77 9.98
CA GLU A 58 -24.07 -15.13 9.70
C GLU A 58 -24.69 -14.08 8.77
N ARG A 59 -25.24 -14.53 7.64
CA ARG A 59 -25.98 -13.68 6.69
C ARG A 59 -27.44 -14.10 6.68
N ASP A 60 -28.32 -13.12 6.84
CA ASP A 60 -29.77 -13.35 6.83
C ASP A 60 -30.32 -13.76 5.45
N GLU A 61 -29.63 -13.38 4.36
CA GLU A 61 -30.06 -13.65 2.98
C GLU A 61 -28.91 -14.11 2.07
N PRO A 62 -29.16 -15.06 1.14
CA PRO A 62 -28.17 -15.52 0.16
C PRO A 62 -27.88 -14.43 -0.88
N LEU A 63 -26.62 -14.36 -1.33
CA LEU A 63 -26.21 -13.39 -2.35
C LEU A 63 -26.48 -13.90 -3.76
N THR A 64 -26.77 -13.00 -4.69
CA THR A 64 -26.66 -13.32 -6.12
C THR A 64 -25.19 -13.35 -6.57
N ALA A 65 -24.91 -14.02 -7.69
CA ALA A 65 -23.57 -14.03 -8.30
C ALA A 65 -23.03 -12.61 -8.56
N MET A 66 -23.89 -11.67 -8.98
CA MET A 66 -23.50 -10.28 -9.21
C MET A 66 -23.14 -9.55 -7.90
N GLN A 67 -23.97 -9.67 -6.87
CA GLN A 67 -23.70 -9.03 -5.57
C GLN A 67 -22.42 -9.58 -4.93
N ARG A 68 -22.16 -10.88 -5.09
CA ARG A 68 -20.91 -11.49 -4.66
C ARG A 68 -19.72 -10.90 -5.43
N ALA A 69 -19.81 -10.81 -6.75
CA ALA A 69 -18.74 -10.22 -7.58
C ALA A 69 -18.47 -8.75 -7.24
N GLU A 70 -19.51 -7.94 -7.02
CA GLU A 70 -19.39 -6.54 -6.60
C GLU A 70 -18.75 -6.42 -5.21
N GLY A 71 -19.19 -7.25 -4.26
CA GLY A 71 -18.61 -7.32 -2.92
C GLY A 71 -17.12 -7.63 -2.96
N LEU A 72 -16.73 -8.69 -3.67
CA LEU A 72 -15.32 -9.06 -3.85
C LEU A 72 -14.49 -7.96 -4.48
N ALA A 73 -15.01 -7.31 -5.54
CA ALA A 73 -14.32 -6.21 -6.19
C ALA A 73 -14.07 -5.04 -5.22
N ASN A 74 -15.06 -4.67 -4.40
CA ASN A 74 -14.90 -3.61 -3.41
C ASN A 74 -13.85 -3.98 -2.35
N VAL A 75 -13.88 -5.20 -1.83
CA VAL A 75 -12.90 -5.66 -0.84
C VAL A 75 -11.48 -5.64 -1.41
N PHE A 76 -11.28 -6.03 -2.67
CA PHE A 76 -9.97 -5.93 -3.31
C PHE A 76 -9.52 -4.49 -3.52
N ILE A 77 -10.44 -3.58 -3.85
CA ILE A 77 -10.13 -2.15 -3.99
C ILE A 77 -9.74 -1.55 -2.64
N ASP A 78 -10.47 -1.87 -1.58
CA ASP A 78 -10.19 -1.40 -0.23
C ASP A 78 -8.83 -1.94 0.25
N ALA A 79 -8.57 -3.23 0.06
CA ALA A 79 -7.28 -3.83 0.40
C ALA A 79 -6.11 -3.20 -0.37
N ALA A 80 -6.28 -2.96 -1.68
CA ALA A 80 -5.27 -2.28 -2.48
C ALA A 80 -5.04 -0.84 -2.01
N THR A 81 -6.09 -0.15 -1.57
CA THR A 81 -6.01 1.22 -1.05
C THR A 81 -5.28 1.26 0.29
N GLU A 82 -5.56 0.32 1.20
CA GLU A 82 -4.85 0.21 2.48
C GLU A 82 -3.37 -0.13 2.30
N LEU A 83 -3.05 -1.07 1.42
CA LEU A 83 -1.66 -1.40 1.07
C LEU A 83 -0.94 -0.19 0.47
N ALA A 84 -1.58 0.54 -0.44
CA ALA A 84 -1.01 1.76 -1.03
C ALA A 84 -0.76 2.83 0.03
N ALA A 85 -1.68 3.03 0.97
CA ALA A 85 -1.51 3.96 2.08
C ALA A 85 -0.35 3.58 2.99
N LEU A 86 -0.21 2.29 3.32
CA LEU A 86 0.87 1.76 4.15
C LEU A 86 2.25 1.94 3.48
N ILE A 87 2.35 1.64 2.18
CA ILE A 87 3.56 1.87 1.39
C ILE A 87 3.91 3.36 1.34
N ASN A 88 2.90 4.23 1.19
CA ASN A 88 3.13 5.67 1.17
C ASN A 88 3.62 6.20 2.52
N ALA A 89 3.06 5.68 3.62
CA ALA A 89 3.51 6.01 4.98
C ALA A 89 4.96 5.59 5.20
N TYR A 90 5.34 4.37 4.81
CA TYR A 90 6.73 3.90 4.87
C TYR A 90 7.68 4.83 4.11
N LYS A 91 7.35 5.15 2.85
CA LYS A 91 8.19 6.04 2.03
C LYS A 91 8.36 7.43 2.65
N LEU A 92 7.31 7.96 3.28
CA LEU A 92 7.37 9.25 3.95
C LEU A 92 8.32 9.22 5.16
N GLU A 93 8.28 8.16 5.96
CA GLU A 93 9.17 7.98 7.12
C GLU A 93 10.64 7.84 6.69
N GLU A 94 10.91 7.05 5.66
CA GLU A 94 12.27 6.90 5.12
C GLU A 94 12.83 8.22 4.57
N ILE A 95 11.99 9.01 3.87
CA ILE A 95 12.40 10.33 3.39
C ILE A 95 12.62 11.32 4.54
N GLU A 96 11.79 11.28 5.58
CA GLU A 96 11.97 12.13 6.76
C GLU A 96 13.29 11.82 7.49
N THR A 97 13.61 10.53 7.64
CA THR A 97 14.89 10.09 8.20
C THR A 97 16.06 10.54 7.33
N ALA A 98 15.97 10.36 6.00
CA ALA A 98 17.01 10.81 5.07
C ALA A 98 17.24 12.33 5.10
N ILE A 99 16.17 13.12 5.25
CA ILE A 99 16.28 14.59 5.42
C ILE A 99 17.00 14.90 6.73
N ASN A 100 16.61 14.29 7.84
CA ASN A 100 17.24 14.52 9.14
C ASN A 100 18.73 14.18 9.11
N ASP A 101 19.10 13.05 8.50
CA ASP A 101 20.50 12.65 8.34
C ASP A 101 21.27 13.64 7.47
N ALA A 102 20.69 14.11 6.36
CA ALA A 102 21.30 15.13 5.51
C ALA A 102 21.50 16.45 6.26
N GLU A 103 20.54 16.86 7.10
CA GLU A 103 20.65 18.07 7.94
C GLU A 103 21.77 17.91 8.99
N VAL A 104 21.89 16.75 9.65
CA VAL A 104 22.98 16.44 10.59
C VAL A 104 24.33 16.41 9.89
N ARG A 105 24.44 15.80 8.70
CA ARG A 105 25.67 15.81 7.89
C ARG A 105 26.08 17.23 7.55
N SER A 106 25.13 18.05 7.09
CA SER A 106 25.35 19.47 6.75
C SER A 106 25.89 20.26 7.93
N ALA A 107 25.32 20.06 9.12
CA ALA A 107 25.72 20.77 10.34
C ALA A 107 27.14 20.44 10.80
N ASN A 108 27.65 19.24 10.47
CA ASN A 108 28.97 18.76 10.84
C ASN A 108 30.05 18.98 9.77
N LEU A 109 29.73 19.69 8.68
CA LEU A 109 30.69 19.99 7.62
C LEU A 109 31.84 20.89 8.13
N PRO A 110 33.08 20.70 7.65
CA PRO A 110 34.19 21.61 7.94
C PRO A 110 33.87 23.04 7.54
N ARG A 111 34.26 24.01 8.39
CA ARG A 111 34.09 25.44 8.08
C ARG A 111 34.87 25.79 6.79
N GLY A 112 34.15 26.34 5.81
CA GLY A 112 34.71 26.77 4.53
C GLY A 112 34.45 25.81 3.36
N ASP A 113 33.87 24.63 3.61
CA ASP A 113 33.45 23.72 2.53
C ASP A 113 32.09 24.12 1.95
N VAL A 114 32.10 25.18 1.15
CA VAL A 114 30.90 25.76 0.53
C VAL A 114 30.28 24.83 -0.51
N GLU A 115 31.09 24.02 -1.20
CA GLU A 115 30.59 23.11 -2.24
C GLU A 115 29.89 21.90 -1.63
N ALA A 116 30.44 21.30 -0.56
CA ALA A 116 29.74 20.25 0.17
C ALA A 116 28.43 20.75 0.78
N LEU A 117 28.42 21.99 1.30
CA LEU A 117 27.21 22.59 1.87
C LEU A 117 26.12 22.80 0.81
N LYS A 118 26.47 23.30 -0.39
CA LYS A 118 25.54 23.43 -1.52
C LYS A 118 24.98 22.10 -1.97
N ALA A 119 25.84 21.08 -2.10
CA ALA A 119 25.41 19.74 -2.50
C ALA A 119 24.40 19.17 -1.49
N SER A 120 24.67 19.36 -0.20
CA SER A 120 23.78 18.89 0.87
C SER A 120 22.42 19.61 0.86
N PHE A 121 22.40 20.93 0.64
CA PHE A 121 21.12 21.65 0.49
C PHE A 121 20.33 21.21 -0.74
N ALA A 122 21.00 20.97 -1.87
CA ALA A 122 20.33 20.45 -3.07
C ALA A 122 19.70 19.07 -2.83
N GLU A 123 20.37 18.20 -2.07
CA GLU A 123 19.85 16.90 -1.65
C GLU A 123 18.61 17.06 -0.75
N ILE A 124 18.67 17.93 0.26
CA ILE A 124 17.55 18.21 1.17
C ILE A 124 16.34 18.78 0.40
N GLU A 125 16.56 19.72 -0.52
CA GLU A 125 15.49 20.28 -1.35
C GLU A 125 14.84 19.22 -2.24
N HIS A 126 15.64 18.34 -2.83
CA HIS A 126 15.14 17.23 -3.63
C HIS A 126 14.28 16.27 -2.80
N LEU A 127 14.74 15.88 -1.61
CA LEU A 127 13.98 15.02 -0.70
C LEU A 127 12.67 15.68 -0.24
N LYS A 128 12.68 16.98 0.07
CA LYS A 128 11.47 17.75 0.40
C LYS A 128 10.48 17.82 -0.77
N ALA A 129 10.97 17.88 -2.00
CA ALA A 129 10.11 17.82 -3.19
C ALA A 129 9.42 16.46 -3.33
N ILE A 130 10.13 15.35 -3.10
CA ILE A 130 9.54 14.00 -3.11
C ILE A 130 8.52 13.87 -1.97
N GLN A 131 8.86 14.32 -0.76
CA GLN A 131 7.94 14.31 0.39
C GLN A 131 6.64 15.07 0.06
N SER A 132 6.75 16.24 -0.58
CA SER A 132 5.59 17.02 -1.02
C SER A 132 4.72 16.25 -2.01
N GLN A 133 5.33 15.52 -2.96
CA GLN A 133 4.59 14.71 -3.93
C GLN A 133 3.87 13.54 -3.26
N LEU A 134 4.51 12.82 -2.34
CA LEU A 134 3.90 11.70 -1.61
C LEU A 134 2.76 12.13 -0.67
N ARG A 135 2.79 13.37 -0.17
CA ARG A 135 1.69 13.96 0.62
C ARG A 135 0.50 14.40 -0.24
N ARG A 136 0.64 14.47 -1.58
CA ARG A 136 -0.50 14.78 -2.44
C ARG A 136 -1.46 13.59 -2.40
N PRO A 137 -2.77 13.81 -2.21
CA PRO A 137 -3.74 12.76 -2.37
C PRO A 137 -3.74 12.31 -3.83
N THR A 138 -3.02 11.22 -4.11
CA THR A 138 -3.04 10.59 -5.43
C THR A 138 -4.37 9.86 -5.55
N ARG A 139 -5.40 10.59 -6.00
CA ARG A 139 -6.69 9.99 -6.34
C ARG A 139 -6.48 9.07 -7.54
N HIS A 140 -6.27 7.78 -7.28
CA HIS A 140 -6.62 6.77 -8.26
C HIS A 140 -8.15 6.64 -8.23
N THR A 141 -8.86 7.59 -8.86
CA THR A 141 -10.26 7.38 -9.20
C THR A 141 -10.31 6.25 -10.22
N MET A 142 -10.55 5.02 -9.78
CA MET A 142 -11.11 4.03 -10.68
C MET A 142 -12.48 4.55 -11.11
N ALA A 143 -12.71 4.63 -12.42
CA ALA A 143 -14.00 4.98 -12.96
C ALA A 143 -15.04 4.06 -12.33
N THR A 144 -15.95 4.62 -11.54
CA THR A 144 -17.15 3.90 -11.09
C THR A 144 -17.89 3.43 -12.33
N PHE A 145 -17.74 2.16 -12.69
CA PHE A 145 -18.57 1.50 -13.68
C PHE A 145 -19.97 1.35 -13.08
N ARG A 146 -20.76 2.42 -13.10
CA ARG A 146 -22.22 2.28 -13.08
C ARG A 146 -22.61 1.72 -14.43
N ALA A 147 -22.62 0.40 -14.55
CA ALA A 147 -23.42 -0.24 -15.59
C ALA A 147 -24.87 0.19 -15.33
N LYS A 148 -25.46 0.96 -16.26
CA LYS A 148 -26.90 1.19 -16.26
C LYS A 148 -27.56 -0.17 -16.40
N GLN A 149 -28.34 -0.57 -15.40
CA GLN A 149 -29.33 -1.63 -15.58
C GLN A 149 -30.35 -1.10 -16.60
N GLU A 150 -30.38 -1.73 -17.78
CA GLU A 150 -31.52 -1.69 -18.69
C GLU A 150 -32.50 -2.81 -18.34
#